data_AF-A0A1H6FJX7-F1
#
_entry.id   AF-A0A1H6FJX7-F1
#
_cell.length_a   1.000
_cell.length_b   1.000
_cell.length_c   1.000
_cell.angle_alpha   90.00
_cell.angle_beta   90.00
_cell.angle_gamma   90.00
#
_symmetry.space_group_name_H-M   'P 1'
#
loop_
_entity.id
_entity.type
_entity.pdbx_description
1 polymer ?
#
loop_
_entity_poly.entity_id
_entity_poly.type
_entity_poly.pdbx_seq_one_letter_code
_entity_poly.pdbx_strand_id
1 'polypeptide(L)'
;MDWPHDPDGEQGSEGMRKYDMRIIADKVDEDEDFPMIRDEFVEEHGDDPIRVNYETVVPMREIFEYVEPEEFETILDMHKAVGDAMRAGDFWDYHPKGADPEKKPA
;
A
#
# COMPACT_ATOMS: atom_id res chain seq x y z
N MET A 1 18.27 -1.94 -2.75
CA MET A 1 17.90 -1.99 -1.32
C MET A 1 18.04 -3.43 -0.88
N ASP A 2 18.43 -3.69 0.36
CA ASP A 2 18.37 -5.04 0.96
C ASP A 2 16.99 -5.14 1.60
N TRP A 3 16.14 -6.05 1.10
CA TRP A 3 14.75 -6.18 1.54
C TRP A 3 14.63 -7.24 2.63
N PRO A 4 13.75 -7.07 3.64
CA PRO A 4 13.53 -8.07 4.69
C PRO A 4 13.03 -9.41 4.12
N HIS A 5 12.36 -9.38 2.95
CA HIS A 5 11.97 -10.56 2.20
C HIS A 5 12.00 -10.28 0.68
N ASP A 6 11.91 -11.32 -0.14
CA ASP A 6 11.82 -11.18 -1.60
C ASP A 6 10.57 -10.36 -1.97
N PRO A 7 10.70 -9.22 -2.69
CA PRO A 7 9.56 -8.45 -3.18
C PRO A 7 8.60 -9.25 -4.06
N ASP A 8 9.11 -10.30 -4.71
CA ASP A 8 8.32 -11.17 -5.59
C ASP A 8 8.04 -12.56 -4.99
N GLY A 9 8.41 -12.76 -3.71
CA GLY A 9 8.11 -13.96 -2.93
C GLY A 9 6.69 -13.98 -2.37
N GLU A 10 6.39 -15.00 -1.55
CA GLU A 10 5.06 -15.22 -0.97
C GLU A 10 4.58 -14.06 -0.08
N GLN A 11 5.49 -13.44 0.67
CA GLN A 11 5.20 -12.29 1.54
C GLN A 11 5.12 -10.96 0.79
N GLY A 12 5.56 -10.94 -0.47
CA GLY A 12 5.51 -9.77 -1.35
C GLY A 12 4.41 -9.91 -2.40
N SER A 13 4.81 -9.79 -3.66
CA SER A 13 3.88 -9.75 -4.80
C SER A 13 3.36 -11.14 -5.22
N GLU A 14 3.78 -12.24 -4.59
CA GLU A 14 3.48 -13.61 -5.00
C GLU A 14 3.73 -13.87 -6.50
N GLY A 15 4.94 -13.58 -6.97
CA GLY A 15 5.30 -13.67 -8.39
C GLY A 15 4.51 -12.68 -9.24
N MET A 16 4.38 -11.44 -8.78
CA MET A 16 3.69 -10.32 -9.45
C MET A 16 2.17 -10.50 -9.64
N ARG A 17 1.52 -11.28 -8.76
CA ARG A 17 0.06 -11.45 -8.69
C ARG A 17 -0.62 -10.44 -7.77
N LYS A 18 0.11 -9.85 -6.83
CA LYS A 18 -0.35 -8.85 -5.87
C LYS A 18 0.43 -7.55 -6.05
N TYR A 19 -0.25 -6.44 -5.82
CA TYR A 19 0.32 -5.09 -5.87
C TYR A 19 -0.20 -4.28 -4.68
N ASP A 20 0.58 -3.25 -4.32
CA ASP A 20 0.20 -2.13 -3.45
C ASP A 20 -0.79 -2.48 -2.33
N MET A 21 -2.06 -2.10 -2.50
CA MET A 21 -3.14 -2.24 -1.55
C MET A 21 -3.33 -3.69 -1.11
N ARG A 22 -3.18 -4.66 -2.03
CA ARG A 22 -3.34 -6.06 -1.66
C ARG A 22 -2.19 -6.54 -0.77
N ILE A 23 -0.97 -6.11 -1.06
CA ILE A 23 0.21 -6.47 -0.26
C ILE A 23 0.09 -5.86 1.14
N ILE A 24 -0.35 -4.59 1.23
CA ILE A 24 -0.57 -3.91 2.52
C ILE A 24 -1.72 -4.56 3.29
N ALA A 25 -2.83 -4.90 2.63
CA ALA A 25 -3.97 -5.54 3.25
C ALA A 25 -3.67 -6.97 3.77
N ASP A 26 -2.73 -7.69 3.14
CA ASP A 26 -2.33 -9.02 3.60
C ASP A 26 -1.49 -9.00 4.90
N LYS A 27 -1.10 -7.82 5.38
CA LYS A 27 -0.35 -7.64 6.63
C LYS A 27 -1.23 -7.34 7.84
N VAL A 28 -2.55 -7.29 7.66
CA VAL A 28 -3.49 -6.90 8.71
C VAL A 28 -4.66 -7.88 8.76
N ASP A 29 -5.12 -8.19 9.96
CA ASP A 29 -6.34 -8.93 10.24
C ASP A 29 -7.46 -7.95 10.62
N GLU A 30 -8.59 -8.00 9.90
CA GLU A 30 -9.71 -7.06 10.08
C GLU A 30 -10.39 -7.18 11.46
N ASP A 31 -10.36 -8.37 12.08
CA ASP A 31 -11.02 -8.65 13.35
C ASP A 31 -10.07 -8.44 14.56
N GLU A 32 -8.76 -8.56 14.36
CA GLU A 32 -7.77 -8.52 15.45
C GLU A 32 -6.95 -7.22 15.53
N ASP A 33 -6.65 -6.57 14.40
CA ASP A 33 -5.68 -5.45 14.35
C ASP A 33 -6.32 -4.06 14.41
N PHE A 34 -7.66 -3.97 14.47
CA PHE A 34 -8.39 -2.71 14.51
C PHE A 34 -9.00 -2.42 15.88
N PRO A 35 -8.90 -1.18 16.42
CA PRO A 35 -8.32 0.00 15.78
C PRO A 35 -6.78 -0.05 15.67
N MET A 36 -6.27 0.39 14.52
CA MET A 36 -4.85 0.31 14.16
C MET A 36 -4.15 1.65 14.34
N ILE A 37 -2.96 1.65 14.95
CA ILE A 37 -2.09 2.83 15.06
C ILE A 37 -1.08 2.83 13.90
N ARG A 38 -1.07 3.91 13.11
CA ARG A 38 -0.20 4.07 11.93
C ARG A 38 1.27 3.86 12.26
N ASP A 39 1.74 4.53 13.32
CA ASP A 39 3.17 4.55 13.64
C ASP A 39 3.67 3.19 14.13
N GLU A 40 2.83 2.43 14.85
CA GLU A 40 3.14 1.06 15.26
C GLU A 40 3.20 0.13 14.03
N PHE A 41 2.24 0.26 13.11
CA PHE A 41 2.23 -0.51 11.87
C PHE A 41 3.45 -0.21 10.98
N VAL A 42 3.88 1.05 10.90
CA VAL A 42 5.09 1.45 10.16
C VAL A 42 6.37 1.01 10.86
N GLU A 43 6.41 0.98 12.20
CA GLU A 43 7.55 0.45 12.94
C GLU A 43 7.75 -1.05 12.64
N GLU A 44 6.66 -1.81 12.53
CA GLU A 44 6.72 -3.25 12.25
C GLU A 44 6.99 -3.56 10.77
N HIS A 45 6.28 -2.90 9.85
CA HIS A 45 6.24 -3.26 8.43
C HIS A 45 6.87 -2.22 7.50
N GLY A 46 7.39 -1.11 8.02
CA GLY A 46 7.86 0.02 7.22
C GLY A 46 9.00 -0.30 6.24
N ASP A 47 9.79 -1.34 6.51
CA ASP A 47 10.86 -1.85 5.63
C ASP A 47 10.39 -2.88 4.60
N ASP A 48 9.15 -3.35 4.69
CA ASP A 48 8.65 -4.39 3.79
C ASP A 48 8.51 -3.86 2.36
N PRO A 49 8.96 -4.63 1.35
CA PRO A 49 8.87 -4.23 -0.05
C PRO A 49 7.42 -4.25 -0.54
N ILE A 50 6.96 -3.10 -1.02
CA ILE A 50 5.67 -2.93 -1.67
C ILE A 50 5.89 -2.74 -3.16
N ARG A 51 5.44 -3.74 -3.94
CA ARG A 51 5.41 -3.63 -5.39
C ARG A 51 4.21 -2.79 -5.81
N VAL A 52 4.46 -1.60 -6.34
CA VAL A 52 3.39 -0.67 -6.76
C VAL A 52 2.99 -0.89 -8.23
N ASN A 53 3.94 -1.31 -9.08
CA ASN A 53 3.69 -1.68 -10.46
C ASN A 53 4.74 -2.71 -10.94
N TYR A 54 4.76 -3.01 -12.24
CA TYR A 54 5.66 -4.01 -12.82
C TYR A 54 7.16 -3.63 -12.76
N GLU A 55 7.49 -2.35 -12.56
CA GLU A 55 8.87 -1.84 -12.53
C GLU A 55 9.31 -1.42 -11.13
N THR A 56 8.38 -0.99 -10.29
CA THR A 56 8.66 -0.18 -9.11
C THR A 56 8.31 -0.93 -7.84
N VAL A 57 9.26 -0.94 -6.91
CA VAL A 57 9.13 -1.47 -5.56
C VAL A 57 9.67 -0.40 -4.61
N VAL A 58 8.89 -0.06 -3.60
CA VAL A 58 9.22 0.93 -2.56
C VAL A 58 9.05 0.30 -1.19
N PRO A 59 9.78 0.74 -0.15
CA PRO A 59 9.46 0.34 1.22
C PRO A 59 8.10 0.91 1.62
N MET A 60 7.34 0.18 2.43
CA MET A 60 6.02 0.62 2.90
C MET A 60 6.04 2.02 3.53
N ARG A 61 7.08 2.36 4.30
CA ARG A 61 7.20 3.68 4.95
C ARG A 61 7.08 4.84 3.97
N GLU A 62 7.58 4.70 2.73
CA GLU A 62 7.53 5.78 1.74
C GLU A 62 6.09 6.11 1.35
N ILE A 63 5.20 5.11 1.29
CA ILE A 63 3.78 5.33 1.05
C ILE A 63 3.14 5.98 2.28
N PHE A 64 3.50 5.51 3.47
CA PHE A 64 2.93 5.97 4.74
C PHE A 64 3.38 7.38 5.16
N GLU A 65 4.45 7.93 4.57
CA GLU A 65 4.79 9.37 4.67
C GLU A 65 3.64 10.29 4.19
N TYR A 66 2.78 9.80 3.30
CA TYR A 66 1.63 10.54 2.76
C TYR A 66 0.31 10.20 3.47
N VAL A 67 0.32 9.32 4.48
CA VAL A 67 -0.87 8.91 5.23
C VAL A 67 -1.08 9.86 6.41
N GLU A 68 -2.10 10.72 6.29
CA GLU A 68 -2.39 11.75 7.30
C GLU A 68 -2.96 11.21 8.63
N PRO A 69 -3.95 10.29 8.66
CA PRO A 69 -4.51 9.82 9.92
C PRO A 69 -3.51 8.99 10.73
N GLU A 70 -3.49 9.19 12.04
CA GLU A 70 -2.61 8.47 12.97
C GLU A 70 -3.22 7.14 13.45
N GLU A 71 -4.55 7.01 13.34
CA GLU A 71 -5.32 5.85 13.79
C GLU A 71 -6.43 5.53 12.77
N PHE A 72 -6.72 4.24 12.59
CA PHE A 72 -7.78 3.73 11.73
C PHE A 72 -8.72 2.82 12.52
N GLU A 73 -10.01 3.14 12.52
CA GLU A 73 -11.03 2.33 13.20
C GLU A 73 -11.33 1.02 12.46
N THR A 74 -11.17 1.02 11.14
CA THR A 74 -11.49 -0.12 10.29
C THR A 74 -10.50 -0.27 9.15
N ILE A 75 -10.43 -1.49 8.60
CA ILE A 75 -9.66 -1.76 7.39
C ILE A 75 -10.08 -0.86 6.23
N LEU A 76 -11.37 -0.49 6.15
CA LEU A 76 -11.88 0.40 5.12
C LEU A 76 -11.31 1.83 5.26
N ASP A 77 -11.14 2.32 6.49
CA ASP A 77 -10.57 3.63 6.75
C ASP A 77 -9.08 3.66 6.41
N MET A 78 -8.34 2.61 6.78
CA MET A 78 -6.96 2.40 6.35
C MET A 78 -6.85 2.36 4.82
N HIS A 79 -7.70 1.59 4.14
CA HIS A 79 -7.65 1.46 2.68
C HIS A 79 -7.87 2.78 1.95
N LYS A 80 -8.81 3.61 2.44
CA LYS A 80 -9.04 4.94 1.87
C LYS A 80 -7.81 5.82 2.05
N ALA A 81 -7.27 5.87 3.26
CA ALA A 81 -6.11 6.71 3.57
C ALA A 81 -4.86 6.30 2.77
N VAL A 82 -4.57 4.99 2.66
CA VAL A 82 -3.48 4.49 1.82
C VAL A 82 -3.75 4.79 0.34
N GLY A 83 -4.99 4.62 -0.14
CA GLY A 83 -5.34 4.95 -1.52
C GLY A 83 -5.16 6.44 -1.84
N ASP A 84 -5.44 7.33 -0.89
CA ASP A 84 -5.21 8.77 -1.03
C ASP A 84 -3.71 9.10 -0.97
N ALA A 85 -2.96 8.45 -0.08
CA ALA A 85 -1.51 8.54 0.00
C ALA A 85 -0.81 8.11 -1.31
N MET A 86 -1.25 7.00 -1.92
CA MET A 86 -0.73 6.52 -3.20
C MET A 86 -0.89 7.55 -4.32
N ARG A 87 -1.99 8.32 -4.32
CA ARG A 87 -2.23 9.41 -5.27
C ARG A 87 -1.45 10.68 -4.92
N ALA A 88 -1.33 11.01 -3.63
CA ALA A 88 -0.62 12.20 -3.18
C ALA A 88 0.90 12.07 -3.38
N GLY A 89 1.44 10.86 -3.28
CA GLY A 89 2.85 10.54 -3.51
C GLY A 89 3.21 10.17 -4.95
N ASP A 90 2.29 10.31 -5.92
CA ASP A 90 2.51 9.98 -7.34
C ASP A 90 2.99 8.52 -7.57
N PHE A 91 2.61 7.57 -6.71
CA PHE A 91 3.03 6.16 -6.83
C PHE A 91 2.32 5.40 -7.96
N TRP A 92 1.14 5.86 -8.39
CA TRP A 92 0.39 5.27 -9.49
C TRP A 92 0.61 6.03 -10.78
N ASP A 93 1.14 5.38 -11.80
CA ASP A 93 1.35 6.02 -13.12
C ASP A 93 0.04 6.51 -13.76
N TYR A 94 -1.07 5.84 -13.44
CA TYR A 94 -2.40 6.22 -13.93
C TYR A 94 -3.15 7.07 -12.92
N HIS A 95 -3.22 8.36 -13.23
CA HIS A 95 -4.07 9.32 -12.53
C HIS A 95 -5.32 9.61 -13.36
N PRO A 96 -6.49 9.05 -13.03
CA PRO A 96 -7.73 9.44 -13.70
C PRO A 96 -7.99 10.94 -13.51
N LYS A 97 -7.92 11.72 -14.60
CA LYS A 97 -8.30 13.14 -14.59
C LYS A 97 -9.70 13.30 -15.18
N GLY A 98 -10.65 13.82 -14.38
CA GLY A 98 -12.00 14.16 -14.81
C GLY A 98 -13.11 13.26 -14.25
N ALA A 99 -14.38 13.69 -14.37
CA ALA A 99 -15.55 12.96 -13.87
C ALA A 99 -15.84 11.64 -14.63
N ASP A 100 -15.15 11.42 -15.76
CA ASP A 100 -15.25 10.21 -16.59
C ASP A 100 -13.90 10.01 -17.33
N PRO A 101 -12.87 9.47 -16.65
CA PRO A 101 -11.56 9.26 -17.26
C PRO A 101 -11.67 8.14 -18.31
N GLU A 102 -11.21 8.41 -19.55
CA GLU A 102 -11.29 7.45 -20.65
C GLU A 102 -10.73 6.08 -20.24
N LYS A 103 -11.57 5.04 -20.34
CA LYS A 103 -11.16 3.66 -20.07
C LYS A 103 -10.10 3.24 -21.08
N LYS A 104 -8.85 3.08 -20.63
CA LYS A 104 -7.84 2.35 -21.40
C LYS A 104 -8.16 0.85 -21.31
N PRO A 105 -8.39 0.15 -22.42
CA PRO A 105 -8.52 -1.30 -22.39
C PRO A 105 -7.20 -1.93 -21.94
N ALA A 106 -7.32 -2.95 -21.09
CA ALA A 106 -6.21 -3.77 -20.59
C ALA A 106 -5.59 -4.62 -21.71
#